data_AF-A0A849G7R9-F1
#
_entry.id   AF-A0A849G7R9-F1
#
_cell.length_a   1.000
_cell.length_b   1.000
_cell.length_c   1.000
_cell.angle_alpha   90.00
_cell.angle_beta   90.00
_cell.angle_gamma   90.00
#
_symmetry.space_group_name_H-M   'P 1'
#
loop_
_entity.id
_entity.type
_entity.pdbx_description
1 polymer ?
#
loop_
_entity_poly.entity_id
_entity_poly.type
_entity_poly.pdbx_seq_one_letter_code
_entity_poly.pdbx_strand_id
1 'polypeptide(L)'
;RYVLNRAPGFTDLNGKSRVKRMAESLDIKIELLMPDGGKQVTQSSDHGVPLSDVAAKNPLRKEIQKLAQSVHETNVEAVEGA
;
A
#
# COMPACT_ATOMS: atom_id res chain seq x y z
N ARG A 1 3.56 10.36 -6.90
CA ARG A 1 3.63 8.94 -6.51
C ARG A 1 2.23 8.46 -6.16
N TYR A 2 1.66 7.53 -6.94
CA TYR A 2 0.30 7.02 -6.67
C TYR A 2 0.33 5.61 -6.06
N VAL A 3 -0.61 5.36 -5.15
CA VAL A 3 -0.77 4.09 -4.45
C VAL A 3 -2.13 3.51 -4.80
N LEU A 4 -2.17 2.24 -5.22
CA LEU A 4 -3.41 1.52 -5.41
C LEU A 4 -3.75 0.71 -4.17
N ASN A 5 -4.85 1.05 -3.51
CA ASN A 5 -5.43 0.26 -2.43
C ASN A 5 -6.20 -0.95 -2.98
N ARG A 6 -6.23 -2.05 -2.22
CA ARG A 6 -6.86 -3.33 -2.61
C ARG A 6 -6.37 -3.84 -3.97
N ALA A 7 -5.05 -3.86 -4.12
CA ALA A 7 -4.40 -4.32 -5.33
C ALA A 7 -4.66 -5.82 -5.57
N PRO A 8 -4.70 -6.24 -6.86
CA PRO A 8 -4.84 -7.63 -7.23
C PRO A 8 -3.70 -8.48 -6.65
N GLY A 9 -4.05 -9.69 -6.21
CA GLY A 9 -3.08 -10.63 -5.66
C GLY A 9 -2.00 -11.01 -6.67
N PHE A 10 -0.92 -11.63 -6.19
CA PHE A 10 0.20 -12.03 -7.05
C PHE A 10 -0.24 -12.93 -8.21
N THR A 11 -1.20 -13.82 -7.97
CA THR A 11 -1.75 -14.78 -8.92
C THR A 11 -2.84 -14.19 -9.85
N ASP A 12 -3.34 -12.99 -9.58
CA ASP A 12 -4.37 -12.35 -10.40
C ASP A 12 -3.75 -11.56 -11.57
N LEU A 13 -3.36 -12.29 -12.61
CA LEU A 13 -2.76 -11.73 -13.83
C LEU A 13 -3.73 -10.81 -14.60
N ASN A 14 -5.03 -11.13 -14.57
CA ASN A 14 -6.06 -10.32 -15.19
C ASN A 14 -6.24 -8.98 -14.46
N GLY A 15 -6.23 -9.00 -13.12
CA GLY A 15 -6.25 -7.80 -12.30
C GLY A 15 -5.05 -6.89 -12.56
N LYS A 16 -3.84 -7.45 -12.61
CA LYS A 16 -2.62 -6.68 -12.95
C LYS A 16 -2.73 -6.00 -14.32
N SER A 17 -3.31 -6.68 -15.30
CA SER A 17 -3.54 -6.12 -16.63
C SER A 17 -4.52 -4.94 -16.62
N ARG A 18 -5.58 -5.01 -15.79
CA ARG A 18 -6.52 -3.89 -15.59
C ARG A 18 -5.86 -2.68 -14.92
N VAL A 19 -5.03 -2.93 -13.90
CA VAL A 19 -4.28 -1.86 -13.20
C VAL A 19 -3.35 -1.13 -14.17
N LYS A 20 -2.66 -1.87 -15.04
CA LYS A 20 -1.78 -1.28 -16.05
C LYS A 20 -2.57 -0.36 -17.01
N ARG A 21 -3.69 -0.83 -17.55
CA ARG A 21 -4.55 -0.02 -18.44
C ARG A 21 -5.12 1.21 -17.74
N MET A 22 -5.46 1.10 -16.46
CA MET A 22 -5.93 2.23 -15.65
C MET A 22 -4.83 3.28 -15.47
N ALA A 23 -3.60 2.85 -15.19
CA ALA A 23 -2.44 3.75 -15.08
C ALA A 23 -2.17 4.47 -16.41
N GLU A 24 -2.19 3.74 -17.54
CA GLU A 24 -2.02 4.30 -18.89
C GLU A 24 -3.15 5.28 -19.25
N SER A 25 -4.41 4.94 -18.94
CA SER A 25 -5.57 5.80 -19.26
C SER A 25 -5.58 7.10 -18.48
N LEU A 26 -5.05 7.11 -17.27
CA LEU A 26 -5.00 8.29 -16.41
C LEU A 26 -3.70 9.07 -16.57
N ASP A 27 -2.75 8.58 -17.40
CA ASP A 27 -1.39 9.08 -17.52
C ASP A 27 -0.69 9.24 -16.15
N ILE A 28 -0.88 8.25 -15.28
CA ILE A 28 -0.28 8.21 -13.95
C ILE A 28 0.63 7.02 -13.77
N LYS A 29 1.64 7.19 -12.90
CA LYS A 29 2.48 6.09 -12.45
C LYS A 29 2.02 5.59 -11.08
N ILE A 30 1.44 4.39 -11.06
CA ILE A 30 1.15 3.65 -9.83
C ILE A 30 2.42 2.90 -9.42
N GLU A 31 3.05 3.33 -8.34
CA GLU A 31 4.32 2.76 -7.88
C GLU A 31 4.14 1.71 -6.79
N LEU A 32 3.02 1.77 -6.07
CA LEU A 32 2.76 0.93 -4.91
C LEU A 32 1.41 0.25 -5.04
N LEU A 33 1.44 -1.07 -4.83
CA LEU A 33 0.27 -1.95 -4.87
C LEU A 33 0.05 -2.49 -3.46
N MET A 34 -0.99 -2.00 -2.79
CA MET A 34 -1.29 -2.36 -1.41
C MET A 34 -2.29 -3.54 -1.40
N PRO A 35 -1.95 -4.69 -0.80
CA PRO A 35 -2.87 -5.83 -0.74
C PRO A 35 -4.08 -5.52 0.14
N ASP A 36 -5.20 -6.22 -0.05
CA ASP A 36 -6.44 -5.94 0.70
C ASP A 36 -6.32 -6.15 2.22
N GLY A 37 -5.48 -7.09 2.68
CA GLY A 37 -5.30 -7.40 4.10
C GLY A 37 -6.46 -8.19 4.73
N GLY A 38 -7.60 -8.35 4.05
CA GLY A 38 -8.68 -9.26 4.43
C GLY A 38 -9.41 -8.88 5.72
N LYS A 39 -10.10 -9.86 6.32
CA LYS A 39 -10.98 -9.66 7.49
C LYS A 39 -10.30 -8.99 8.69
N GLN A 40 -9.00 -9.18 8.85
CA GLN A 40 -8.24 -8.57 9.94
C GLN A 40 -8.27 -7.04 9.89
N VAL A 41 -8.33 -6.44 8.70
CA VAL A 41 -8.42 -4.98 8.53
C VAL A 41 -9.78 -4.49 9.02
N THR A 42 -10.86 -5.17 8.63
CA THR A 42 -12.23 -4.85 9.09
C THR A 42 -12.34 -4.99 10.60
N GLN A 43 -11.91 -6.12 11.16
CA GLN A 43 -11.94 -6.36 12.62
C GLN A 43 -11.17 -5.28 13.40
N SER A 44 -9.95 -4.95 12.95
CA SER A 44 -9.15 -3.89 13.57
C SER A 44 -9.85 -2.54 13.56
N SER A 45 -10.51 -2.21 12.43
CA SER A 45 -11.24 -0.95 12.26
C SER A 45 -12.50 -0.89 13.13
N ASP A 46 -13.25 -2.00 13.21
CA ASP A 46 -14.47 -2.10 14.01
C ASP A 46 -14.17 -2.01 15.51
N HIS A 47 -13.05 -2.57 15.95
CA HIS A 47 -12.58 -2.49 17.33
C HIS A 47 -11.85 -1.18 17.66
N GLY A 48 -11.61 -0.31 16.67
CA GLY A 48 -10.92 0.97 16.86
C GLY A 48 -9.46 0.84 17.32
N VAL A 49 -8.81 -0.27 16.97
CA VAL A 49 -7.42 -0.56 17.36
C VAL A 49 -6.50 -0.58 16.15
N PRO A 50 -5.20 -0.25 16.30
CA PRO A 50 -4.24 -0.32 15.22
C PRO A 50 -4.06 -1.74 14.66
N LEU A 51 -3.90 -1.84 13.32
CA LEU A 51 -3.66 -3.12 12.64
C LEU A 51 -2.36 -3.80 13.11
N SER A 52 -1.40 -3.03 13.63
CA SER A 52 -0.18 -3.57 14.26
C SER A 52 -0.48 -4.45 15.46
N ASP A 53 -1.51 -4.12 16.23
CA ASP A 53 -1.76 -4.73 17.53
C ASP A 53 -2.61 -6.00 17.36
N VAL A 54 -3.52 -5.98 16.38
CA VAL A 54 -4.39 -7.12 16.05
C VAL A 54 -3.72 -8.11 15.10
N ALA A 55 -2.94 -7.61 14.12
CA ALA A 55 -2.40 -8.43 13.04
C ALA A 55 -1.04 -7.90 12.52
N ALA A 56 -0.03 -7.87 13.40
CA ALA A 56 1.34 -7.41 13.09
C ALA A 56 1.97 -8.02 11.81
N LYS A 57 1.62 -9.27 11.47
CA LYS A 57 2.16 -9.98 10.30
C LYS A 57 1.37 -9.76 9.00
N ASN A 58 0.30 -8.96 9.04
CA ASN A 58 -0.57 -8.73 7.89
C ASN A 58 0.23 -8.13 6.71
N PRO A 59 0.08 -8.66 5.47
CA PRO A 59 0.78 -8.15 4.30
C PRO A 59 0.55 -6.66 4.04
N LEU A 60 -0.67 -6.15 4.25
CA LEU A 60 -0.98 -4.73 4.08
C LEU A 60 -0.18 -3.87 5.05
N ARG A 61 -0.09 -4.29 6.32
CA ARG A 61 0.72 -3.59 7.33
C ARG A 61 2.19 -3.53 6.95
N LYS A 62 2.74 -4.61 6.38
CA LYS A 62 4.14 -4.65 5.92
C LYS A 62 4.39 -3.65 4.79
N GLU A 63 3.49 -3.55 3.83
CA GLU A 63 3.62 -2.59 2.73
C GLU A 63 3.45 -1.14 3.20
N ILE A 64 2.54 -0.89 4.15
CA ILE A 64 2.41 0.43 4.81
C ILE A 64 3.71 0.80 5.53
N GLN A 65 4.33 -0.14 6.26
CA GLN A 65 5.59 0.11 6.96
C GLN A 65 6.72 0.48 5.98
N LYS A 66 6.85 -0.25 4.86
CA LYS A 66 7.85 0.05 3.83
C LYS A 66 7.62 1.43 3.20
N LEU A 67 6.37 1.77 2.92
CA LEU A 67 6.01 3.10 2.40
C LEU A 67 6.39 4.19 3.42
N ALA A 68 6.04 4.02 4.69
CA ALA A 68 6.36 4.98 5.74
C ALA A 68 7.87 5.19 5.87
N GLN A 69 8.66 4.13 5.81
CA GLN A 69 10.12 4.22 5.83
C GLN A 69 10.65 4.97 4.60
N SER A 70 10.19 4.62 3.40
CA SER A 70 10.61 5.31 2.17
C SER A 70 10.26 6.80 2.18
N VAL A 71 9.08 7.17 2.70
CA VAL A 71 8.68 8.59 2.83
C VAL A 71 9.53 9.31 3.86
N HIS A 72 9.84 8.64 4.98
CA HIS A 72 10.70 9.22 6.01
C HIS A 72 12.11 9.50 5.48
N GLU A 73 12.72 8.52 4.80
CA GLU A 73 14.05 8.66 4.18
C GLU A 73 14.07 9.84 3.18
N THR A 74 13.11 9.90 2.25
CA THR A 74 13.02 11.03 1.30
C THR A 74 12.83 12.38 1.98
N ASN A 75 12.06 12.44 3.05
CA ASN A 75 11.85 13.70 3.78
C ASN A 75 13.11 14.14 4.53
N VAL A 76 13.87 13.21 5.12
CA VAL A 76 15.14 13.52 5.79
C VAL A 76 16.16 14.03 4.78
N GLU A 77 16.31 13.36 3.63
CA GLU A 77 17.20 13.81 2.55
C GLU A 77 16.85 15.22 2.05
N ALA A 78 15.55 15.52 1.91
CA ALA A 78 15.08 16.85 1.50
C ALA A 78 15.39 17.94 2.54
N VAL A 79 15.45 17.59 3.82
CA VAL A 79 15.79 18.52 4.91
C VAL A 79 17.31 18.69 5.05
N GLU A 80 18.10 17.63 4.86
CA GLU A 80 19.57 17.69 4.95
C GLU A 80 20.21 18.32 3.70
N GLY A 81 19.52 18.30 2.56
CA GLY A 81 19.95 18.95 1.32
C GLY A 81 19.55 20.43 1.16
N ALA A 82 18.89 21.02 2.17
CA ALA A 82 18.42 22.41 2.20
C ALA A 82 19.19 23.25 3.24
#